data_AF-A0A2T1D1M3-F1
#
_entry.id   AF-A0A2T1D1M3-F1
#
_cell.length_a   1.000
_cell.length_b   1.000
_cell.length_c   1.000
_cell.angle_alpha   90.00
_cell.angle_beta   90.00
_cell.angle_gamma   90.00
#
_symmetry.space_group_name_H-M   'P 1'
#
loop_
_entity.id
_entity.type
_entity.pdbx_description
1 polymer ?
#
loop_
_entity_poly.entity_id
_entity_poly.type
_entity_poly.pdbx_seq_one_letter_code
_entity_poly.pdbx_strand_id
1 'polypeptide(L)'
;METILQHAQGLVYALLHLMPSPYQHASLSSLLGLFLEAQGHPVPQGCQTKSASALSRFLNHSEWSTRSVLRTTRHQVLQQMRVHLPGSGSPLKVLIDLTTLEKCGKFRHLGDPTE
;
A
#
# COMPACT_ATOMS: atom_id res chain seq x y z
N MET A 1 7.87 -18.69 14.12
CA MET A 1 7.18 -17.38 14.09
C MET A 1 8.09 -16.25 13.59
N GLU A 2 9.40 -16.48 13.41
CA GLU A 2 10.33 -15.50 12.81
C GLU A 2 10.08 -15.20 11.32
N THR A 3 9.35 -16.06 10.59
CA THR A 3 9.24 -15.99 9.12
C THR A 3 8.31 -14.90 8.61
N ILE A 4 7.11 -14.75 9.20
CA ILE A 4 6.12 -13.78 8.69
C ILE A 4 6.56 -12.33 8.88
N LEU A 5 7.21 -12.02 10.01
CA LEU A 5 7.72 -10.69 10.29
C LEU A 5 8.84 -10.30 9.32
N GLN A 6 9.76 -11.23 9.03
CA GLN A 6 10.82 -11.01 8.05
C GLN A 6 10.26 -10.75 6.64
N HIS A 7 9.24 -11.50 6.22
CA HIS A 7 8.61 -11.28 4.91
C HIS A 7 7.85 -9.95 4.86
N ALA A 8 7.15 -9.58 5.94
CA ALA A 8 6.48 -8.29 6.04
C ALA A 8 7.49 -7.12 6.00
N GLN A 9 8.57 -7.20 6.76
CA GLN A 9 9.67 -6.22 6.73
C GLN A 9 10.30 -6.11 5.35
N GLY A 10 10.59 -7.24 4.71
CA GLY A 10 11.14 -7.28 3.35
C GLY A 10 10.24 -6.59 2.33
N LEU A 11 8.92 -6.81 2.41
CA LEU A 11 7.96 -6.10 1.58
C LEU A 11 7.96 -4.60 1.88
N VAL A 12 7.88 -4.19 3.15
CA VAL A 12 7.89 -2.77 3.54
C VAL A 12 9.13 -2.06 2.99
N TYR A 13 10.33 -2.62 3.17
CA TYR A 13 11.56 -2.00 2.66
C TYR A 13 11.62 -1.97 1.13
N ALA A 14 11.13 -3.01 0.46
CA ALA A 14 11.04 -3.01 -1.00
C ALA A 14 10.10 -1.91 -1.52
N LEU A 15 8.98 -1.67 -0.84
CA LEU A 15 8.05 -0.58 -1.20
C LEU A 15 8.64 0.80 -0.93
N LEU A 16 9.32 0.97 0.20
CA LEU A 16 9.99 2.23 0.55
C LEU A 16 11.10 2.60 -0.44
N HIS A 17 11.86 1.61 -0.94
CA HIS A 17 12.89 1.82 -1.97
C HIS A 17 12.35 2.29 -3.33
N LEU A 18 11.04 2.19 -3.57
CA LEU A 18 10.43 2.72 -4.80
C LEU A 18 10.26 4.23 -4.77
N MET A 19 10.41 4.87 -3.60
CA MET A 19 10.17 6.30 -3.45
C MET A 19 11.34 7.12 -4.00
N PRO A 20 11.11 8.03 -4.96
CA PRO A 20 12.19 8.77 -5.62
C PRO A 20 13.00 9.72 -4.73
N SER A 21 12.44 10.13 -3.59
CA SER A 21 13.08 11.08 -2.68
C SER A 21 12.97 10.66 -1.21
N PRO A 22 13.88 11.14 -0.35
CA PRO A 22 13.80 10.92 1.11
C PRO A 22 12.48 11.41 1.72
N TYR A 23 11.90 12.48 1.16
CA TYR A 23 10.62 13.01 1.62
C TYR A 23 9.46 12.06 1.31
N GLN A 24 9.41 11.52 0.10
CA GLN A 24 8.40 10.53 -0.30
C GLN A 24 8.58 9.21 0.46
N HIS A 25 9.84 8.78 0.65
CA HIS A 25 10.16 7.64 1.51
C HIS A 25 9.59 7.82 2.91
N ALA A 26 9.86 8.97 3.55
CA ALA A 26 9.36 9.25 4.87
C ALA A 26 7.81 9.33 4.90
N SER A 27 7.17 9.92 3.90
CA SER A 27 5.70 9.97 3.82
C SER A 27 5.07 8.58 3.67
N LEU A 28 5.63 7.71 2.81
CA LEU A 28 5.16 6.34 2.68
C LEU A 28 5.40 5.55 3.97
N SER A 29 6.54 5.73 4.62
CA SER A 29 6.85 5.09 5.91
C SER A 29 5.84 5.49 6.99
N SER A 30 5.49 6.78 7.08
CA SER A 30 4.47 7.26 8.01
C SER A 30 3.09 6.66 7.74
N LEU A 31 2.68 6.56 6.47
CA LEU A 31 1.39 5.96 6.09
C LEU A 31 1.35 4.45 6.39
N LEU A 32 2.44 3.73 6.12
CA LEU A 32 2.54 2.32 6.47
C LEU A 32 2.53 2.12 7.99
N GLY A 33 3.21 2.98 8.75
CA GLY A 33 3.15 2.99 10.22
C GLY A 33 1.71 3.12 10.72
N LEU A 34 0.99 4.16 10.26
CA LEU A 34 -0.42 4.38 10.62
C LEU A 34 -1.31 3.18 10.27
N PHE A 35 -1.11 2.57 9.11
CA PHE A 35 -1.87 1.40 8.70
C PHE A 35 -1.59 0.19 9.60
N LEU A 36 -0.31 -0.05 9.91
CA LEU A 36 0.14 -1.21 10.70
C LEU A 36 -0.13 -1.06 12.20
N GLU A 37 -0.38 0.15 12.70
CA GLU A 37 -0.85 0.40 14.07
C GLU A 37 -2.25 -0.16 14.33
N ALA A 38 -3.01 -0.52 13.28
CA ALA A 38 -4.29 -1.23 13.36
C ALA A 38 -5.38 -0.55 14.23
N GLN A 39 -5.34 0.79 14.36
CA GLN A 39 -6.32 1.58 15.12
C GLN A 39 -7.67 1.78 14.40
N GLY A 40 -7.85 1.17 13.22
CA GLY A 40 -9.07 1.27 12.41
C GLY A 40 -9.24 2.58 11.62
N HIS A 41 -8.42 3.60 11.88
CA HIS A 41 -8.50 4.91 11.22
C HIS A 41 -7.11 5.43 10.80
N PRO A 42 -6.48 4.87 9.74
CA PRO A 42 -5.16 5.33 9.27
C PRO A 42 -5.26 6.63 8.47
N VAL A 43 -5.85 7.67 9.07
CA VAL A 43 -6.06 8.97 8.44
C VAL A 43 -4.83 9.88 8.64
N PRO A 44 -4.52 10.79 7.69
CA PRO A 44 -3.37 11.67 7.80
C PRO A 44 -3.29 12.49 9.09
N GLN A 45 -4.44 12.82 9.69
CA GLN A 45 -4.55 13.58 10.95
C GLN A 45 -4.02 12.80 12.16
N GLY A 46 -4.03 11.46 12.12
CA GLY A 46 -3.46 10.62 13.17
C GLY A 46 -1.93 10.53 13.12
N CYS A 47 -1.29 11.08 12.08
CA CYS A 47 0.16 10.98 11.91
C CYS A 47 0.90 11.89 12.89
N GLN A 48 1.80 11.30 13.70
CA GLN A 48 2.68 12.07 14.58
C GLN A 48 3.98 12.50 13.92
N THR A 49 4.41 11.82 12.85
CA THR A 49 5.73 12.01 12.22
C THR A 49 5.70 12.92 10.98
N LYS A 50 4.53 13.13 10.39
CA LYS A 50 4.31 14.00 9.23
C LYS A 50 3.01 14.77 9.40
N SER A 51 2.96 16.00 8.91
CA SER A 51 1.71 16.76 8.90
C SER A 51 0.70 16.16 7.91
N ALA A 52 -0.58 16.27 8.22
CA ALA A 52 -1.66 15.82 7.33
C ALA A 52 -1.55 16.45 5.92
N SER A 53 -1.13 17.71 5.84
CA SER A 53 -0.91 18.41 4.56
C SER A 53 0.25 17.83 3.75
N ALA A 54 1.33 17.38 4.40
CA ALA A 54 2.46 16.74 3.73
C ALA A 54 2.07 15.36 3.16
N LEU A 55 1.30 14.57 3.92
CA LEU A 55 0.80 13.28 3.46
C LEU A 55 -0.22 13.43 2.33
N SER A 56 -1.12 14.43 2.43
CA SER A 56 -2.04 14.76 1.33
C SER A 56 -1.29 15.14 0.05
N ARG A 57 -0.24 15.97 0.14
CA ARG A 57 0.59 16.31 -1.02
C ARG A 57 1.32 15.10 -1.60
N PHE A 58 1.79 14.19 -0.75
CA PHE A 58 2.41 12.95 -1.20
C PHE A 58 1.45 12.09 -2.04
N LEU A 59 0.21 11.92 -1.57
CA LEU A 59 -0.80 11.09 -2.25
C LEU A 59 -1.34 11.73 -3.54
N ASN A 60 -1.44 13.06 -3.60
CA ASN A 60 -2.16 13.74 -4.68
C ASN A 60 -1.27 14.45 -5.70
N HIS A 61 -0.04 14.83 -5.33
CA HIS A 61 0.79 15.72 -6.17
C HIS A 61 2.21 15.22 -6.42
N SER A 62 2.72 14.35 -5.56
CA SER A 62 4.08 13.84 -5.74
C SER A 62 4.11 12.79 -6.86
N GLU A 63 5.17 12.80 -7.67
CA GLU A 63 5.35 11.80 -8.70
C GLU A 63 5.93 10.51 -8.11
N TRP A 64 5.15 9.43 -8.13
CA TRP A 64 5.60 8.09 -7.77
C TRP A 64 4.75 7.05 -8.51
N SER A 65 5.33 5.87 -8.76
CA SER A 65 4.66 4.84 -9.55
C SER A 65 3.83 3.91 -8.67
N THR A 66 2.52 4.17 -8.56
CA THR A 66 1.57 3.23 -7.92
C THR A 66 1.58 1.88 -8.64
N ARG A 67 1.83 1.86 -9.96
CA ARG A 67 1.99 0.63 -10.74
C ARG A 67 3.21 -0.17 -10.27
N SER A 68 4.33 0.49 -9.94
CA SER A 68 5.52 -0.17 -9.40
C SER A 68 5.24 -0.77 -8.03
N VAL A 69 4.52 -0.06 -7.15
CA VAL A 69 4.07 -0.60 -5.85
C VAL A 69 3.28 -1.90 -6.05
N LEU A 70 2.25 -1.89 -6.91
CA LEU A 70 1.45 -3.08 -7.21
C LEU A 70 2.29 -4.24 -7.78
N ARG A 71 3.24 -3.94 -8.68
CA ARG A 71 4.11 -4.96 -9.27
C ARG A 71 5.08 -5.56 -8.25
N THR A 72 5.67 -4.73 -7.39
CA THR A 72 6.57 -5.18 -6.32
C THR A 72 5.85 -6.03 -5.30
N THR A 73 4.65 -5.62 -4.85
CA THR A 73 3.82 -6.43 -3.96
C THR A 73 3.47 -7.78 -4.60
N ARG A 74 3.01 -7.79 -5.85
CA ARG A 74 2.71 -9.04 -6.58
C ARG A 74 3.94 -9.93 -6.69
N HIS A 75 5.11 -9.35 -6.99
CA HIS A 75 6.35 -10.11 -7.08
C HIS A 75 6.70 -10.76 -5.74
N GLN A 76 6.64 -10.02 -4.64
CA GLN A 76 6.88 -10.55 -3.30
C GLN A 76 5.92 -11.69 -2.95
N VAL A 77 4.61 -11.52 -3.19
CA VAL A 77 3.61 -12.59 -2.97
C VAL A 77 3.96 -13.85 -3.77
N LEU A 78 4.28 -13.72 -5.06
CA LEU A 78 4.66 -14.85 -5.90
C LEU A 78 5.95 -15.54 -5.43
N GLN A 79 6.94 -14.79 -4.93
CA GLN A 79 8.14 -15.38 -4.34
C GLN A 79 7.81 -16.18 -3.08
N GLN A 80 6.97 -15.63 -2.19
CA GLN A 80 6.54 -16.34 -1.00
C GLN A 80 5.76 -17.62 -1.35
N MET A 81 4.88 -17.57 -2.35
CA MET A 81 4.17 -18.74 -2.85
C MET A 81 5.14 -19.81 -3.39
N ARG A 82 6.16 -19.43 -4.16
CA ARG A 82 7.15 -20.38 -4.70
C ARG A 82 7.94 -21.11 -3.62
N VAL A 83 8.26 -20.42 -2.53
CA VAL A 83 9.04 -21.00 -1.41
C VAL A 83 8.18 -21.93 -0.55
N HIS A 84 6.90 -21.59 -0.34
CA HIS A 84 6.06 -22.25 0.65
C HIS A 84 5.01 -23.21 0.09
N LEU A 85 4.70 -23.13 -1.21
CA LEU A 85 3.76 -24.08 -1.81
C LEU A 85 4.41 -25.48 -1.86
N PRO A 86 3.68 -26.54 -1.42
CA PRO A 86 4.15 -27.90 -1.61
C PRO A 86 4.38 -28.16 -3.10
N GLY A 87 5.38 -29.01 -3.39
CA GLY A 87 5.80 -29.37 -4.74
C GLY A 87 4.67 -29.90 -5.64
N SER A 88 5.01 -30.15 -6.91
CA SER A 88 4.05 -30.45 -7.99
C SER A 88 2.98 -31.48 -7.58
N GLY A 89 1.70 -31.07 -7.63
CA GLY A 89 0.55 -31.95 -7.38
C GLY A 89 -0.59 -31.32 -6.59
N SER A 90 -0.32 -30.25 -5.84
CA SER A 90 -1.36 -29.53 -5.09
C SER A 90 -2.02 -28.45 -5.95
N PRO A 91 -3.36 -28.50 -6.17
CA PRO A 91 -4.03 -27.47 -6.96
C PRO A 91 -4.05 -26.13 -6.21
N LEU A 92 -3.67 -25.04 -6.88
CA LEU A 92 -3.81 -23.68 -6.36
C LEU A 92 -5.25 -23.19 -6.58
N LYS A 93 -5.92 -22.79 -5.49
CA LYS A 93 -7.22 -22.13 -5.56
C LYS A 93 -7.01 -20.62 -5.64
N VAL A 94 -7.45 -20.01 -6.73
CA VAL A 94 -7.40 -18.55 -6.92
C VAL A 94 -8.81 -18.00 -6.82
N LEU A 95 -9.02 -17.09 -5.87
CA LEU A 95 -10.27 -16.33 -5.76
C LEU A 95 -10.12 -15.05 -6.57
N ILE A 96 -11.02 -14.85 -7.52
CA ILE A 96 -11.08 -13.64 -8.34
C ILE A 96 -12.44 -13.03 -8.10
N ASP A 97 -12.42 -11.80 -7.62
CA ASP A 97 -13.62 -11.01 -7.37
C ASP A 97 -13.41 -9.58 -7.87
N LEU A 98 -14.49 -8.91 -8.22
CA LEU A 98 -14.49 -7.51 -8.61
C LEU A 98 -15.16 -6.70 -7.52
N THR A 99 -14.44 -5.72 -7.00
CA THR A 99 -14.97 -4.76 -6.04
C THR A 99 -14.99 -3.36 -6.63
N THR A 100 -15.92 -2.54 -6.18
CA THR A 100 -15.99 -1.13 -6.54
C THR A 100 -15.51 -0.30 -5.36
N LEU A 101 -14.51 0.55 -5.59
CA LEU A 101 -14.15 1.59 -4.64
C LEU A 101 -14.87 2.87 -5.07
N GLU A 102 -15.90 3.26 -4.32
CA GLU A 102 -16.62 4.50 -4.57
C GLU A 102 -15.67 5.69 -4.41
N LYS A 103 -15.77 6.64 -5.34
CA LYS A 103 -15.07 7.92 -5.23
C LYS A 103 -15.91 8.87 -4.37
N CYS A 104 -15.55 9.00 -3.11
CA CYS A 104 -16.17 9.97 -2.21
C CYS A 104 -15.40 11.30 -2.23
N GLY A 105 -16.11 12.43 -2.28
CA GLY A 105 -15.53 13.78 -2.24
C GLY A 105 -15.89 14.64 -3.46
N LYS A 106 -15.35 15.86 -3.49
CA LYS A 106 -15.61 16.85 -4.56
C LYS A 106 -14.58 16.73 -5.67
N PHE A 107 -15.00 16.23 -6.83
CA PHE A 107 -14.11 16.07 -7.99
C PHE A 107 -14.54 17.04 -9.08
N ARG A 108 -13.67 17.96 -9.50
CA ARG A 108 -14.02 19.04 -10.46
C ARG A 108 -14.64 18.53 -11.78
N HIS A 109 -14.35 17.31 -12.20
CA HIS A 109 -14.82 16.72 -13.47
C HIS A 109 -15.85 15.58 -13.31
N LEU A 110 -16.22 15.26 -12.08
CA LEU A 110 -17.32 14.34 -11.78
C LEU A 110 -18.26 15.21 -10.96
N GLY A 111 -19.32 15.75 -11.59
CA GLY A 111 -20.26 16.67 -10.92
C GLY A 111 -20.62 16.15 -9.52
N ASP A 112 -20.90 17.07 -8.59
CA ASP A 112 -21.28 16.68 -7.23
C ASP A 112 -22.40 15.63 -7.35
N PRO A 113 -22.26 14.45 -6.72
CA PRO A 113 -23.33 13.45 -6.74
C PRO A 113 -24.54 14.15 -6.12
N THR A 114 -25.52 14.43 -6.97
CA THR A 114 -26.66 15.31 -6.78
C THR A 114 -27.16 15.35 -5.34
N GLU A 115 -26.83 16.45 -4.64
CA GLU A 115 -27.65 17.21 -3.70
C GLU A 115 -27.39 18.71 -3.91
#